data_AF-A0A1U7NH85-F1
#
_entry.id   AF-A0A1U7NH85-F1
#
_cell.length_a   1.000
_cell.length_b   1.000
_cell.length_c   1.000
_cell.angle_alpha   90.00
_cell.angle_beta   90.00
_cell.angle_gamma   90.00
#
_symmetry.space_group_name_H-M   'P 1'
#
loop_
_entity.id
_entity.type
_entity.pdbx_description
1 polymer ?
#
loop_
_entity_poly.entity_id
_entity_poly.type
_entity_poly.pdbx_seq_one_letter_code
_entity_poly.pdbx_strand_id
1 'polypeptide(L)'
;MNKAQFKKDLEGILGGSEYGMEVLNDLVEHYGSTGEYAQNTKDRIDDRIGSLKGWQKRHEESGNKEAAAEEGEKIAMLEKVLQLVEK
;
A
#
# COMPACT_ATOMS: atom_id res chain seq x y z
N MET A 1 7.59 -10.15 13.11
CA MET A 1 7.47 -11.29 12.17
C MET A 1 8.79 -11.55 11.44
N ASN A 2 8.92 -12.60 10.63
CA ASN A 2 10.07 -12.78 9.71
C ASN A 2 9.64 -12.48 8.25
N LYS A 3 10.60 -12.32 7.32
CA LYS A 3 10.31 -11.92 5.93
C LYS A 3 9.36 -12.87 5.20
N ALA A 4 9.43 -14.18 5.45
CA ALA A 4 8.56 -15.16 4.83
C ALA A 4 7.12 -15.07 5.34
N GLN A 5 6.95 -14.90 6.66
CA GLN A 5 5.64 -14.69 7.27
C GLN A 5 5.03 -13.36 6.82
N PHE A 6 5.84 -12.29 6.78
CA PHE A 6 5.43 -10.98 6.26
C PHE A 6 4.90 -11.08 4.82
N LYS A 7 5.66 -11.71 3.92
CA LYS A 7 5.23 -11.93 2.53
C LYS A 7 3.88 -12.67 2.48
N LYS A 8 3.74 -13.77 3.22
CA LYS A 8 2.53 -14.59 3.22
C LYS A 8 1.30 -13.82 3.74
N ASP A 9 1.48 -13.04 4.80
CA ASP A 9 0.39 -12.24 5.37
C ASP A 9 -0.04 -11.13 4.40
N LEU A 10 0.92 -10.51 3.70
CA LEU A 10 0.64 -9.54 2.64
C LEU A 10 -0.02 -10.15 1.40
N GLU A 11 0.41 -11.33 0.94
CA GLU A 11 -0.20 -12.03 -0.21
C GLU A 11 -1.71 -12.26 -0.01
N GLY A 12 -2.15 -12.53 1.23
CA GLY A 12 -3.57 -12.68 1.56
C GLY A 12 -4.40 -11.41 1.38
N ILE A 13 -3.77 -10.23 1.39
CA ILE A 13 -4.43 -8.92 1.23
C ILE A 13 -4.23 -8.38 -0.19
N LEU A 14 -3.02 -8.53 -0.74
CA LEU A 14 -2.53 -7.87 -1.95
C LEU A 14 -2.54 -8.76 -3.20
N GLY A 15 -2.58 -10.09 -3.05
CA GLY A 15 -2.37 -11.02 -4.17
C GLY A 15 -3.48 -11.07 -5.23
N GLY A 16 -4.55 -10.31 -5.06
CA GLY A 16 -5.73 -10.34 -5.93
C GLY A 16 -5.71 -9.35 -7.11
N SER A 17 -4.71 -8.47 -7.20
CA SER A 17 -4.62 -7.48 -8.29
C SER A 17 -3.17 -7.19 -8.69
N GLU A 18 -2.99 -6.68 -9.91
CA GLU A 18 -1.67 -6.26 -10.42
C GLU A 18 -1.04 -5.18 -9.52
N TYR A 19 -1.83 -4.18 -9.14
CA TYR A 19 -1.43 -3.15 -8.18
C TYR A 19 -1.00 -3.75 -6.83
N GLY A 20 -1.78 -4.69 -6.30
CA GLY A 20 -1.45 -5.32 -5.03
C GLY A 20 -0.15 -6.13 -5.12
N MET A 21 0.08 -6.84 -6.23
CA MET A 21 1.34 -7.55 -6.46
C MET A 21 2.55 -6.62 -6.59
N GLU A 22 2.40 -5.44 -7.21
CA GLU A 22 3.43 -4.40 -7.23
C GLU A 22 3.79 -3.95 -5.81
N VAL A 23 2.78 -3.60 -5.00
CA VAL A 23 2.96 -3.20 -3.60
C VAL A 23 3.61 -4.32 -2.79
N LEU A 24 3.16 -5.56 -2.95
CA LEU A 24 3.73 -6.71 -2.26
C LEU A 24 5.23 -6.84 -2.54
N ASN A 25 5.62 -6.74 -3.82
CA ASN A 25 7.02 -6.87 -4.22
C ASN A 25 7.88 -5.76 -3.61
N ASP A 26 7.44 -4.49 -3.67
CA ASP A 26 8.14 -3.35 -3.08
C ASP A 26 8.31 -3.51 -1.56
N LEU A 27 7.23 -3.85 -0.85
CA LEU A 27 7.28 -4.01 0.61
C LEU A 27 8.18 -5.18 1.03
N VAL A 28 8.18 -6.28 0.28
CA VAL A 28 9.04 -7.44 0.54
C VAL A 28 10.49 -7.15 0.19
N GLU A 29 10.77 -6.45 -0.91
CA GLU A 29 12.12 -6.02 -1.30
C GLU A 29 12.75 -5.19 -0.18
N HIS A 30 11.99 -4.25 0.37
CA HIS A 30 12.45 -3.34 1.41
C HIS A 30 12.24 -3.80 2.85
N TYR A 31 11.81 -5.05 3.07
CA TYR A 31 11.65 -5.62 4.40
C TYR A 31 12.94 -5.56 5.21
N GLY A 32 12.89 -4.84 6.34
CA GLY A 32 14.05 -4.68 7.24
C GLY A 32 15.11 -3.72 6.72
N SER A 33 14.78 -2.83 5.77
CA SER A 33 15.68 -1.77 5.34
C SER A 33 16.08 -0.88 6.53
N THR A 34 17.37 -0.61 6.68
CA THR A 34 17.94 0.20 7.76
C THR A 34 18.89 1.25 7.19
N GLY A 35 18.97 2.42 7.83
CA GLY A 35 19.84 3.52 7.42
C GLY A 35 19.23 4.87 7.78
N GLU A 36 20.02 5.95 7.71
CA GLU A 36 19.59 7.32 8.07
C GLU A 36 18.38 7.79 7.27
N TYR A 37 18.25 7.33 6.02
CA TYR A 37 17.17 7.68 5.09
C TYR A 37 16.34 6.47 4.65
N ALA A 38 16.46 5.33 5.35
CA ALA A 38 15.71 4.14 5.01
C ALA A 38 14.25 4.29 5.44
N GLN A 39 13.33 4.25 4.48
CA GLN A 39 11.91 4.16 4.79
C GLN A 39 11.57 2.76 5.30
N ASN A 40 10.95 2.72 6.47
CA ASN A 40 10.40 1.47 6.98
C ASN A 40 9.11 1.10 6.20
N THR A 41 8.59 -0.10 6.44
CA THR A 41 7.37 -0.58 5.78
C THR A 41 6.17 0.34 5.99
N LYS A 42 6.00 0.89 7.20
CA LYS A 42 4.89 1.80 7.53
C LYS A 42 4.99 3.10 6.72
N ASP A 43 6.16 3.72 6.68
CA ASP A 43 6.38 4.98 5.95
C ASP A 43 6.03 4.82 4.46
N ARG A 44 6.43 3.69 3.86
CA ARG A 44 6.10 3.36 2.46
C ARG A 44 4.60 3.22 2.22
N ILE A 45 3.87 2.62 3.16
CA ILE A 45 2.42 2.46 3.07
C ILE A 45 1.74 3.84 3.22
N ASP A 46 2.17 4.64 4.20
CA ASP A 46 1.62 5.97 4.45
C ASP A 46 1.81 6.91 3.24
N ASP A 47 3.00 6.91 2.63
CA ASP A 47 3.30 7.71 1.43
C ASP A 47 2.43 7.31 0.24
N ARG A 48 2.24 5.99 0.04
CA ARG A 48 1.34 5.48 -1.01
C ARG A 48 -0.10 5.91 -0.74
N ILE A 49 -0.61 5.74 0.48
CA ILE A 49 -1.98 6.20 0.86
C ILE A 49 -2.14 7.70 0.64
N GLY A 50 -1.15 8.51 1.04
CA GLY A 50 -1.16 9.96 0.84
C GLY A 50 -1.26 10.34 -0.63
N SER A 51 -0.51 9.65 -1.49
CA SER A 51 -0.53 9.86 -2.94
C SER A 51 -1.88 9.49 -3.56
N LEU A 52 -2.45 8.32 -3.22
CA LEU A 52 -3.75 7.88 -3.72
C LEU A 52 -4.88 8.82 -3.26
N LYS A 53 -4.87 9.29 -2.00
CA LYS A 53 -5.85 10.29 -1.51
C LYS A 53 -5.77 11.59 -2.31
N GLY A 54 -4.56 12.01 -2.70
CA GLY A 54 -4.35 13.13 -3.60
C GLY A 54 -4.97 12.91 -4.98
N TRP A 55 -4.80 11.72 -5.57
CA TRP A 55 -5.39 11.38 -6.88
C TRP A 55 -6.90 11.21 -6.83
N GLN A 56 -7.43 10.51 -5.83
CA GLN A 56 -8.86 10.36 -5.58
C GLN A 56 -9.55 11.72 -5.57
N LYS A 57 -9.03 12.68 -4.78
CA LYS A 57 -9.56 14.05 -4.73
C LYS A 57 -9.56 14.73 -6.10
N ARG A 58 -8.48 14.61 -6.88
CA ARG A 58 -8.42 15.19 -8.25
C ARG A 58 -9.45 14.54 -9.20
N HIS A 59 -9.67 13.23 -9.07
CA HIS A 59 -10.68 12.52 -9.85
C HIS A 59 -12.10 12.95 -9.48
N GLU A 60 -12.38 13.14 -8.18
CA GLU A 60 -13.65 13.68 -7.71
C GLU A 60 -13.90 15.10 -8.23
N GLU A 61 -12.90 15.98 -8.12
CA GLU A 61 -12.96 17.38 -8.60
C GLU A 61 -13.15 17.47 -10.12
N SER A 62 -12.65 16.50 -10.89
CA SER A 62 -12.82 16.41 -12.34
C SER A 62 -14.08 15.64 -12.76
N GLY A 63 -14.86 15.11 -11.82
CA GLY A 63 -16.07 14.34 -12.09
C GLY A 63 -15.83 12.90 -12.58
N ASN A 64 -14.58 12.41 -12.57
CA ASN A 64 -14.23 11.04 -12.92
C ASN A 64 -14.46 10.10 -11.73
N LYS A 65 -15.73 9.74 -11.51
CA LYS A 65 -16.14 8.91 -10.37
C LYS A 65 -15.57 7.49 -10.40
N GLU A 66 -15.33 6.94 -11.59
CA GLU A 66 -14.77 5.59 -11.74
C GLU A 66 -13.32 5.55 -11.25
N ALA A 67 -12.49 6.49 -11.71
CA ALA A 67 -11.11 6.59 -11.23
C ALA A 67 -11.04 6.92 -9.73
N ALA A 68 -11.93 7.79 -9.23
CA ALA A 68 -12.00 8.07 -7.79
C ALA A 68 -12.34 6.82 -6.94
N ALA A 69 -13.23 5.96 -7.44
CA ALA A 69 -13.57 4.70 -6.80
C ALA A 69 -12.38 3.72 -6.82
N GLU A 70 -11.68 3.61 -7.95
CA GLU A 70 -10.48 2.78 -8.09
C GLU A 70 -9.39 3.18 -7.08
N GLU A 71 -9.11 4.47 -6.95
CA GLU A 71 -8.17 4.99 -5.94
C GLU A 71 -8.64 4.66 -4.51
N GLY A 72 -9.95 4.75 -4.25
CA GLY A 72 -10.56 4.36 -2.97
C GLY A 72 -10.38 2.88 -2.63
N GLU A 73 -10.52 1.99 -3.60
CA GLU A 73 -10.29 0.55 -3.41
C GLU A 73 -8.82 0.25 -3.07
N LYS A 74 -7.88 0.92 -3.75
CA LYS A 74 -6.44 0.84 -3.45
C LYS A 74 -6.12 1.34 -2.04
N ILE A 75 -6.72 2.47 -1.63
CA ILE A 75 -6.55 3.01 -0.27
C ILE A 75 -7.05 2.00 0.77
N ALA A 76 -8.26 1.47 0.62
CA ALA A 76 -8.83 0.51 1.56
C ALA A 76 -8.01 -0.78 1.66
N MET A 77 -7.40 -1.21 0.55
CA MET A 77 -6.45 -2.33 0.54
C MET A 77 -5.19 -2.00 1.35
N LEU A 78 -4.59 -0.84 1.14
CA LEU A 78 -3.39 -0.41 1.88
C LEU A 78 -3.65 -0.17 3.37
N GLU A 79 -4.84 0.31 3.75
CA GLU A 79 -5.21 0.48 5.16
C GLU A 79 -5.27 -0.87 5.90
N LYS A 80 -5.69 -1.95 5.25
CA LYS A 80 -5.61 -3.32 5.81
C LYS A 80 -4.16 -3.76 6.00
N VAL A 81 -3.29 -3.41 5.06
CA VAL A 81 -1.85 -3.70 5.15
C VAL A 81 -1.22 -2.90 6.29
N LEU A 82 -1.58 -1.62 6.46
CA LEU A 82 -1.12 -0.78 7.56
C LEU A 82 -1.48 -1.39 8.92
N GLN A 83 -2.74 -1.81 9.09
CA GLN A 83 -3.20 -2.49 10.31
C GLN A 83 -2.48 -3.81 10.60
N LEU A 84 -1.95 -4.49 9.60
CA LEU A 84 -1.16 -5.71 9.79
C LEU A 84 0.24 -5.38 10.33
N VAL A 85 0.86 -4.29 9.85
CA VAL A 85 2.25 -3.94 10.19
C VAL A 85 2.38 -3.13 11.47
N GLU A 86 1.30 -2.49 11.93
CA GLU A 86 1.24 -1.80 13.22
C GLU A 86 0.98 -2.75 14.42
N LYS A 87 0.72 -4.04 14.17
CA LYS A 87 0.55 -5.10 15.19
C LYS A 87 1.87 -5.75 15.57
#